data_AF-A0AAW2UV24-F1
#
_entry.id   AF-A0AAW2UV24-F1
#
_cell.length_a   1.000
_cell.length_b   1.000
_cell.length_c   1.000
_cell.angle_alpha   90.00
_cell.angle_beta   90.00
_cell.angle_gamma   90.00
#
_symmetry.space_group_name_H-M   'P 1'
#
loop_
_entity.id
_entity.type
_entity.pdbx_description
1 polymer ?
#
loop_
_entity_poly.entity_id
_entity_poly.type
_entity_poly.pdbx_seq_one_letter_code
_entity_poly.pdbx_strand_id
1 'polypeptide(L)'
;MGCPICMEDTCEFYLQTDRKACYFDYHRQFLPPDHPYRRNKKAFTKNLVERKVARPRLMGEQIRDWFEEFTPAVEVPLALPDGYGIKHKWTKKPSSWSSSTGRRI
;
A
#
# COMPACT_ATOMS: atom_id res chain seq x y z
N MET A 1 5.14 -5.01 1.07
CA MET A 1 4.02 -5.46 0.22
C MET A 1 3.15 -4.22 0.03
N GLY A 2 2.94 -3.74 -1.20
CA GLY A 2 2.09 -2.58 -1.41
C GLY A 2 0.62 -2.94 -1.14
N CYS A 3 -0.21 -1.99 -0.73
CA CYS A 3 -1.66 -2.19 -0.68
C CYS A 3 -2.28 -1.45 -1.87
N PRO A 4 -3.15 -2.07 -2.69
CA PRO A 4 -3.72 -1.39 -3.86
C PRO A 4 -4.73 -0.31 -3.46
N ILE A 5 -5.31 -0.44 -2.26
CA ILE A 5 -6.21 0.55 -1.67
C ILE A 5 -5.43 1.72 -1.07
N CYS A 6 -4.16 1.55 -0.72
CA CYS A 6 -3.36 2.57 -0.04
C CYS A 6 -2.32 3.23 -0.96
N MET A 7 -1.82 2.52 -1.98
CA MET A 7 -0.81 2.99 -2.96
C MET A 7 0.35 3.78 -2.32
N GLU A 8 0.51 5.05 -2.65
CA GLU A 8 1.49 5.98 -2.05
C GLU A 8 1.22 6.31 -0.59
N ASP A 9 -0.04 6.37 -0.18
CA ASP A 9 -0.44 6.75 1.17
C ASP A 9 -0.09 5.67 2.20
N THR A 10 0.33 4.47 1.78
CA THR A 10 0.69 3.38 2.70
C THR A 10 1.81 3.81 3.65
N CYS A 11 1.43 4.14 4.89
CA CYS A 11 2.37 4.45 5.96
C CYS A 11 2.81 3.15 6.62
N GLU A 12 3.82 2.52 6.03
CA GLU A 12 4.54 1.45 6.71
C GLU A 12 5.41 2.06 7.81
N PHE A 13 5.38 1.45 8.99
CA PHE A 13 6.38 1.69 10.02
C PHE A 13 7.11 0.39 10.30
N TYR A 14 8.39 0.50 10.66
CA TYR A 14 9.20 -0.66 10.96
C TYR A 14 9.17 -0.94 12.45
N LEU A 15 8.87 -2.19 12.82
CA LEU A 15 9.08 -2.64 14.20
C LEU A 15 10.58 -2.55 14.50
N GLN A 16 10.94 -1.87 15.60
CA GLN A 16 12.33 -1.61 15.98
C GLN A 16 13.13 -2.90 16.19
N THR A 17 12.48 -3.98 16.62
CA THR A 17 13.12 -5.27 16.92
C THR A 17 13.43 -6.08 15.68
N ASP A 18 12.50 -6.15 14.73
CA ASP A 18 12.55 -7.14 13.65
C ASP A 18 12.82 -6.53 12.26
N ARG A 19 12.86 -5.18 12.14
CA ARG A 19 12.89 -4.46 10.85
C ARG A 19 11.81 -4.93 9.86
N LYS A 20 10.74 -5.55 10.35
CA LYS A 20 9.57 -5.93 9.57
C LYS A 20 8.66 -4.71 9.45
N ALA A 21 8.17 -4.48 8.23
CA ALA A 21 7.14 -3.49 7.99
C ALA A 21 5.83 -3.92 8.67
N CYS A 22 5.19 -2.98 9.36
CA CYS A 22 3.90 -3.13 9.99
C CYS A 22 2.92 -2.10 9.45
N TYR A 23 1.66 -2.50 9.28
CA TYR A 23 0.58 -1.69 8.74
C TYR A 23 -0.59 -1.54 9.73
N PHE A 24 -0.43 -2.02 10.97
CA PHE A 24 -1.49 -2.14 11.97
C PHE A 24 -2.29 -0.84 12.18
N ASP A 25 -1.59 0.29 12.32
CA ASP A 25 -2.23 1.56 12.67
C ASP A 25 -2.82 2.32 11.47
N TYR A 26 -2.50 1.88 10.25
CA TYR A 26 -2.87 2.58 9.03
C TYR A 26 -4.39 2.59 8.82
N HIS A 27 -5.11 1.56 9.27
CA HIS A 27 -6.55 1.42 8.98
C HIS A 27 -7.44 2.46 9.68
N ARG A 28 -6.93 3.21 10.68
CA ARG A 28 -7.71 4.22 11.39
C ARG A 28 -8.15 5.39 10.52
N GLN A 29 -7.44 5.68 9.45
CA GLN A 29 -7.82 6.74 8.50
C GLN A 29 -9.16 6.45 7.81
N PHE A 30 -9.63 5.19 7.78
CA PHE A 30 -10.92 4.82 7.20
C PHE A 30 -12.10 5.00 8.17
N LEU A 31 -11.83 5.32 9.44
CA LEU A 31 -12.87 5.62 10.42
C LEU A 31 -13.40 7.05 10.21
N PRO A 32 -14.62 7.39 10.65
CA PRO A 32 -15.09 8.78 10.64
C PRO A 32 -14.15 9.74 11.38
N PRO A 33 -14.04 11.02 10.98
CA PRO A 33 -13.11 11.99 11.59
C PRO A 33 -13.27 12.17 13.11
N ASP A 34 -14.48 12.02 13.63
CA ASP A 34 -14.79 12.16 15.07
C ASP A 34 -14.68 10.82 15.84
N HIS A 35 -14.27 9.74 15.18
CA HIS A 35 -14.20 8.43 15.82
C HIS A 35 -13.15 8.43 16.96
N PRO A 36 -13.47 7.94 18.18
CA PRO A 36 -12.57 8.02 19.34
C PRO A 36 -11.23 7.32 19.10
N TYR A 37 -11.22 6.24 18.32
CA TYR A 37 -9.98 5.55 17.96
C TYR A 37 -9.02 6.41 17.15
N ARG A 38 -9.46 7.42 16.39
CA ARG A 38 -8.54 8.37 15.74
C ARG A 38 -7.76 9.22 16.74
N ARG A 39 -8.29 9.44 17.94
CA ARG A 39 -7.65 10.24 19.00
C ARG A 39 -6.94 9.40 20.07
N ASN A 40 -7.09 8.07 20.03
CA ASN A 40 -6.47 7.18 21.01
C ASN A 40 -4.96 7.05 20.76
N LYS A 41 -4.17 7.62 21.69
CA LYS A 41 -2.70 7.65 21.67
C LYS A 41 -2.03 6.46 22.38
N LYS A 42 -2.83 5.58 23.01
CA LYS A 42 -2.36 4.51 23.89
C LYS A 42 -2.51 3.11 23.27
N ALA A 43 -3.65 2.83 22.64
CA ALA A 43 -3.93 1.52 22.06
C ALA A 43 -3.32 1.30 20.66
N PHE A 44 -2.72 2.35 20.10
CA PHE A 44 -2.22 2.42 18.72
C PHE A 44 -0.78 2.94 18.71
N THR A 45 -0.27 3.46 17.58
CA THR A 45 1.06 4.06 17.55
C THR A 45 1.17 5.13 18.63
N LYS A 46 2.19 4.98 19.48
CA LYS A 46 2.36 5.80 20.68
C LYS A 46 2.35 7.28 20.32
N ASN A 47 1.51 8.04 21.02
CA ASN A 47 1.38 9.50 20.85
C ASN A 47 0.88 9.96 19.47
N LEU A 48 0.37 9.07 18.62
CA LEU A 48 -0.15 9.42 17.30
C LEU A 48 -1.66 9.70 17.34
N VAL A 49 -2.07 10.83 16.78
CA VAL A 49 -3.49 11.14 16.47
C VAL A 49 -3.67 11.05 14.97
N GLU A 50 -4.58 10.20 14.53
CA GLU A 50 -4.86 10.00 13.11
C GLU A 50 -5.77 11.12 12.59
N ARG A 51 -5.19 12.01 11.77
CA ARG A 51 -5.87 13.16 11.16
C ARG A 51 -5.99 13.04 9.65
N LYS A 52 -5.34 12.05 9.04
CA LYS A 52 -5.39 11.83 7.60
C LYS A 52 -6.80 11.46 7.18
N VAL A 53 -7.16 11.93 6.01
CA VAL A 53 -8.36 11.51 5.30
C VAL A 53 -7.93 10.35 4.43
N ALA A 54 -8.59 9.20 4.57
CA ALA A 54 -8.34 8.08 3.67
C ALA A 54 -8.60 8.52 2.23
N ARG A 55 -7.72 8.10 1.31
CA ARG A 55 -8.06 8.12 -0.11
C ARG A 55 -9.37 7.37 -0.35
N PRO A 56 -10.19 7.81 -1.32
CA PRO A 56 -11.39 7.08 -1.72
C PRO A 56 -11.06 5.62 -2.00
N ARG A 57 -11.96 4.72 -1.60
CA ARG A 57 -11.81 3.30 -1.95
C ARG A 57 -11.85 3.17 -3.47
N LEU A 58 -10.83 2.55 -4.03
CA LEU A 58 -10.84 2.17 -5.45
C LEU A 58 -11.80 1.00 -5.64
N MET A 59 -12.54 1.04 -6.74
CA MET A 59 -13.35 -0.08 -7.21
C MET A 59 -12.45 -1.20 -7.74
N GLY A 60 -12.99 -2.43 -7.81
CA GLY A 60 -12.23 -3.59 -8.28
C GLY A 60 -11.66 -3.41 -9.68
N GLU A 61 -12.42 -2.76 -10.57
CA GLU A 61 -12.03 -2.43 -11.94
C GLU A 61 -10.86 -1.44 -11.95
N GLN A 62 -10.92 -0.39 -11.13
CA GLN A 62 -9.84 0.60 -11.05
C GLN A 62 -8.53 -0.02 -10.53
N ILE A 63 -8.64 -0.97 -9.59
CA ILE A 63 -7.48 -1.73 -9.10
C ILE A 63 -6.92 -2.61 -10.22
N ARG A 64 -7.78 -3.26 -11.01
CA ARG A 64 -7.36 -4.07 -12.16
C ARG A 64 -6.62 -3.23 -13.19
N ASP A 65 -7.24 -2.15 -13.64
CA ASP A 65 -6.70 -1.30 -14.72
C ASP A 65 -5.33 -0.75 -14.31
N TRP A 66 -5.19 -0.36 -13.03
CA TRP A 66 -3.88 0.04 -12.48
C TRP A 66 -2.83 -1.09 -12.54
N PHE A 67 -3.21 -2.33 -12.20
CA PHE A 67 -2.28 -3.46 -12.30
C PHE A 67 -1.95 -3.85 -13.74
N GLU A 68 -2.83 -3.59 -14.70
CA GLU A 68 -2.54 -3.79 -16.13
C GLU A 68 -1.46 -2.80 -16.59
N GLU A 69 -1.59 -1.52 -16.25
CA GLU A 69 -0.65 -0.45 -16.60
C GLU A 69 0.69 -0.53 -15.83
N PHE A 70 0.69 -1.07 -14.61
CA PHE A 70 1.90 -1.12 -13.78
C PHE A 70 3.02 -1.91 -14.49
N THR A 71 4.24 -1.36 -14.53
CA THR A 71 5.41 -2.06 -15.06
C THR A 71 6.33 -2.49 -13.90
N PRO A 72 6.48 -3.79 -13.62
CA PRO A 72 7.32 -4.23 -12.51
C PRO A 72 8.80 -3.94 -12.80
N ALA A 73 9.61 -3.97 -11.75
CA ALA A 73 11.06 -3.86 -11.88
C ALA A 73 11.57 -4.94 -12.85
N VAL A 74 12.36 -4.53 -13.85
CA VAL A 74 13.09 -5.46 -14.70
C VAL A 74 14.15 -6.15 -13.84
N GLU A 75 14.50 -7.41 -14.13
CA GLU A 75 15.50 -8.20 -13.39
C GLU A 75 16.91 -7.58 -13.29
N VAL A 76 17.12 -6.38 -13.84
CA VAL A 76 18.32 -5.59 -13.60
C VAL A 76 18.35 -5.21 -12.10
N PRO A 77 19.41 -5.51 -11.34
CA PRO A 77 19.38 -5.58 -9.87
C PRO A 77 18.99 -4.30 -9.10
N LEU A 78 18.83 -3.17 -9.79
CA LEU A 78 18.67 -1.83 -9.20
C LEU A 78 17.56 -0.99 -9.84
N ALA A 79 16.84 -1.50 -10.86
CA ALA A 79 15.79 -0.72 -11.50
C ALA A 79 14.51 -0.76 -10.65
N LEU A 80 14.19 0.34 -9.97
CA LEU A 80 12.89 0.51 -9.33
C LEU A 80 11.81 0.76 -10.40
N PRO A 81 10.57 0.29 -10.19
CA PRO A 81 9.46 0.61 -11.09
C PRO A 81 9.22 2.11 -11.19
N ASP A 82 8.65 2.55 -12.31
CA ASP A 82 8.22 3.94 -12.45
C ASP A 82 7.26 4.34 -11.32
N GLY A 83 7.48 5.51 -10.72
CA GLY A 83 6.66 5.98 -9.60
C GLY A 83 6.86 5.25 -8.27
N TYR A 84 7.85 4.38 -8.12
CA TYR A 84 8.17 3.78 -6.82
C TYR A 84 8.54 4.85 -5.77
N GLY A 85 7.96 4.74 -4.58
CA GLY A 85 8.17 5.67 -3.47
C GLY A 85 7.38 6.99 -3.59
N ILE A 86 6.81 7.29 -4.77
CA ILE A 86 6.02 8.50 -5.03
C ILE A 86 4.56 8.16 -5.27
N LYS A 87 4.27 7.34 -6.29
CA LYS A 87 2.91 6.88 -6.66
C LYS A 87 2.53 5.57 -5.97
N HIS A 88 3.53 4.74 -5.67
CA HIS A 88 3.27 3.44 -5.05
C HIS A 88 4.50 2.82 -4.38
N LYS A 89 4.28 1.77 -3.59
CA LYS A 89 5.35 0.99 -2.93
C LYS A 89 5.51 -0.44 -3.47
N TRP A 90 4.91 -0.73 -4.63
CA TRP A 90 5.02 -2.03 -5.29
C TRP A 90 6.33 -2.18 -6.07
N THR A 91 6.98 -3.32 -5.91
CA THR A 91 8.15 -3.72 -6.73
C THR A 91 7.85 -4.88 -7.67
N LYS A 92 6.79 -5.64 -7.40
CA LYS A 92 6.39 -6.86 -8.14
C LYS A 92 4.88 -6.89 -8.32
N LYS A 93 4.42 -7.48 -9.44
CA LYS A 93 3.01 -7.84 -9.63
C LYS A 93 2.67 -9.10 -8.83
N PRO A 94 1.53 -9.17 -8.14
CA PRO A 94 1.04 -10.41 -7.57
C PRO A 94 0.69 -11.42 -8.68
N SER A 95 0.95 -12.70 -8.44
CA SER A 95 0.77 -13.77 -9.43
C SER A 95 -0.68 -13.90 -9.94
N SER A 96 -1.66 -13.58 -9.09
CA SER A 96 -3.09 -13.58 -9.44
C SER A 96 -3.50 -12.48 -10.43
N TRP A 97 -2.65 -11.48 -10.64
CA TRP A 97 -2.87 -10.35 -11.56
C TRP A 97 -1.81 -10.30 -12.66
N SER A 98 -1.06 -11.38 -12.86
CA SER A 98 -0.23 -11.53 -14.05
C SER A 98 -1.16 -11.78 -15.22
N SER A 99 -1.28 -10.82 -16.13
CA SER A 99 -1.81 -11.10 -17.47
C SER A 99 -0.97 -12.26 -18.01
N SER A 100 -1.61 -13.40 -18.24
CA SER A 100 -0.99 -14.61 -18.77
C SER A 100 -0.32 -14.26 -20.09
N THR A 101 0.95 -13.87 -20.02
CA THR A 101 1.76 -13.57 -21.19
C THR A 101 2.13 -14.91 -21.78
N GLY A 102 1.36 -15.31 -22.80
CA GLY A 102 1.73 -16.31 -23.79
C GLY A 102 2.32 -17.62 -23.27
N ARG A 103 1.47 -18.56 -22.87
CA ARG A 103 1.81 -19.98 -23.07
C ARG A 103 1.48 -20.29 -24.54
N ARG A 104 2.42 -19.98 -25.43
CA ARG A 104 2.39 -20.48 -26.81
C ARG A 104 2.67 -21.99 -26.70
N ILE A 105 1.66 -22.80 -27.01
CA ILE A 105 1.83 -24.24 -27.28
C ILE A 105 2.50 -24.37 -28.64
#